data_AF-A0A3E3EBL1-F1
#
_entry.id   AF-A0A3E3EBL1-F1
#
_cell.length_a   1.000
_cell.length_b   1.000
_cell.length_c   1.000
_cell.angle_alpha   90.00
_cell.angle_beta   90.00
_cell.angle_gamma   90.00
#
_symmetry.space_group_name_H-M   'P 1'
#
loop_
_entity.id
_entity.type
_entity.pdbx_description
1 polymer ?
#
loop_
_entity_poly.entity_id
_entity_poly.type
_entity_poly.pdbx_seq_one_letter_code
_entity_poly.pdbx_strand_id
1 'polypeptide(L)'
;MGIWIRSQDKCKLIKCTRFGIDYCSDGICDVIGADCDDVFELGKYMGEEKAIKVLDMIHEYIETRRNNVFQMPQNIIIIDDDEEAEV
;
A
#
# COMPACT_ATOMS: atom_id res chain seq x y z
N MET A 1 7.95 -6.53 16.04
CA MET A 1 8.79 -5.52 15.35
C MET A 1 7.87 -4.69 14.47
N GLY A 2 8.04 -3.37 14.44
CA GLY A 2 7.21 -2.47 13.62
C GLY A 2 8.05 -1.73 12.60
N ILE A 3 7.44 -1.36 11.48
CA ILE A 3 8.06 -0.64 10.38
C ILE A 3 7.41 0.75 10.26
N TRP A 4 8.18 1.76 9.88
CA TRP A 4 7.59 3.06 9.59
C TRP A 4 7.03 3.07 8.19
N ILE A 5 5.80 3.56 8.04
CA ILE A 5 5.16 3.79 6.75
C ILE A 5 4.91 5.28 6.57
N ARG A 6 5.34 5.82 5.43
CA ARG A 6 4.88 7.13 4.96
C ARG A 6 3.60 6.93 4.16
N SER A 7 2.51 7.58 4.58
CA SER A 7 1.22 7.50 3.88
C SER A 7 1.31 7.98 2.44
N GLN A 8 0.38 7.52 1.61
CA GLN A 8 0.30 7.84 0.19
C GLN A 8 0.15 9.36 -0.02
N ASP A 9 -0.72 10.03 0.72
CA ASP A 9 -0.88 11.49 0.68
C ASP A 9 0.31 12.26 1.29
N LYS A 10 1.31 11.54 1.82
CA LYS A 10 2.48 12.05 2.52
C LYS A 10 2.15 12.94 3.73
N CYS A 11 0.94 12.89 4.28
CA CYS A 11 0.61 13.67 5.47
C CYS A 11 0.90 12.94 6.79
N LYS A 12 1.13 11.62 6.75
CA LYS A 12 1.37 10.78 7.94
C LYS A 12 2.66 9.98 7.83
N LEU A 13 3.33 9.82 8.97
CA LEU A 13 4.44 8.89 9.17
C LEU A 13 4.11 8.06 10.41
N ILE A 14 3.75 6.79 10.21
CA ILE A 14 3.16 5.93 11.25
C ILE A 14 4.03 4.70 11.43
N LYS A 15 4.22 4.24 12.67
CA LYS A 15 4.91 2.99 12.97
C LYS A 15 3.91 1.86 13.09
N CYS A 16 3.76 1.07 12.04
CA CYS A 16 2.77 0.01 11.97
C CYS A 16 3.38 -1.33 12.42
N THR A 17 2.56 -2.13 13.10
CA THR A 17 2.88 -3.52 13.50
C THR A 17 1.99 -4.55 12.81
N ARG A 18 0.86 -4.11 12.26
CA ARG A 18 -0.10 -4.93 11.51
C ARG A 18 -0.59 -4.15 10.29
N PHE A 19 -1.00 -4.88 9.26
CA PHE A 19 -1.47 -4.34 7.99
C PHE A 19 -2.71 -5.09 7.52
N GLY A 20 -3.53 -4.45 6.70
CA GLY A 20 -4.69 -5.08 6.09
C GLY A 20 -5.37 -4.19 5.06
N ILE A 21 -6.42 -4.74 4.48
CA ILE A 21 -7.40 -4.02 3.67
C ILE A 21 -8.66 -3.91 4.53
N ASP A 22 -9.21 -2.70 4.65
CA ASP A 22 -10.38 -2.45 5.52
C ASP A 22 -11.65 -2.25 4.69
N TYR A 23 -11.73 -1.14 3.96
CA TYR A 23 -12.92 -0.74 3.22
C TYR A 23 -12.69 -0.85 1.72
N CYS A 24 -13.61 -1.52 1.02
CA CYS A 24 -13.68 -1.53 -0.44
C CYS A 24 -15.07 -1.05 -0.89
N SER A 25 -15.17 0.18 -1.40
CA SER A 25 -16.41 0.74 -1.96
C SER A 25 -16.12 1.51 -3.25
N ASP A 26 -17.08 1.48 -4.18
CA ASP A 26 -16.96 2.15 -5.48
C ASP A 26 -15.68 1.76 -6.25
N GLY A 27 -15.22 0.52 -6.03
CA GLY A 27 -13.99 0.00 -6.60
C GLY A 27 -12.72 0.58 -5.99
N ILE A 28 -12.78 1.33 -4.89
CA ILE A 28 -11.61 1.85 -4.15
C ILE A 28 -11.45 1.05 -2.86
N CYS A 29 -10.27 0.46 -2.67
CA CYS A 29 -9.88 -0.28 -1.49
C CYS A 29 -8.81 0.47 -0.68
N ASP A 30 -9.03 0.57 0.63
CA ASP A 30 -8.14 1.24 1.57
C ASP A 30 -7.13 0.23 2.16
N VAL A 31 -5.84 0.53 2.00
CA VAL A 31 -4.77 -0.17 2.71
C VAL A 31 -4.55 0.55 4.04
N ILE A 32 -4.68 -0.21 5.12
CA ILE A 32 -4.56 0.28 6.49
C ILE A 32 -3.34 -0.31 7.20
N GLY A 33 -2.83 0.42 8.16
CA GLY A 33 -1.81 -0.02 9.09
C GLY A 33 -2.25 0.27 10.52
N ALA A 34 -2.03 -0.68 11.41
CA ALA A 34 -2.36 -0.53 12.82
C ALA A 34 -1.09 -0.47 13.67
N ASP A 35 -1.11 0.39 14.67
CA ASP A 35 -0.21 0.29 15.82
C ASP A 35 -0.91 -0.48 16.96
N CYS A 36 -0.46 -0.31 18.21
CA CYS A 36 -1.02 -1.01 19.35
C CYS A 36 -2.45 -0.54 19.69
N ASP A 37 -2.80 0.69 19.32
CA ASP A 37 -3.94 1.41 19.88
C ASP A 37 -4.91 1.90 18.80
N ASP A 38 -4.42 2.16 17.58
CA ASP A 38 -5.20 2.77 16.50
C ASP A 38 -4.95 2.14 15.12
N VAL A 39 -5.91 2.36 14.22
CA VAL A 39 -5.87 1.98 12.81
C VAL A 39 -5.78 3.24 11.95
N PHE A 40 -4.84 3.25 11.02
CA PHE A 40 -4.58 4.40 10.15
C PHE A 40 -4.70 4.01 8.69
N GLU A 41 -5.39 4.84 7.91
CA GLU A 41 -5.36 4.78 6.46
C GLU A 41 -3.94 5.14 5.95
N LEU A 42 -3.34 4.20 5.22
CA LEU A 42 -2.01 4.37 4.63
C LEU A 42 -2.09 4.78 3.16
N GLY A 43 -3.10 4.31 2.42
CA GLY A 43 -3.33 4.67 1.03
C GLY A 43 -4.59 4.04 0.46
N LYS A 44 -5.05 4.58 -0.67
CA LYS A 44 -6.23 4.09 -1.40
C LYS A 44 -5.83 3.60 -2.78
N TYR A 45 -6.44 2.51 -3.23
CA TYR A 45 -6.13 1.88 -4.51
C TYR A 45 -7.39 1.43 -5.25
N MET A 46 -7.39 1.54 -6.58
CA MET A 46 -8.49 1.04 -7.42
C MET A 46 -8.46 -0.49 -7.49
N GLY A 47 -9.41 -1.14 -6.84
CA GLY A 47 -9.61 -2.58 -6.81
C GLY A 47 -8.80 -3.28 -5.72
N GLU A 48 -9.33 -4.42 -5.28
CA GLU A 48 -8.72 -5.26 -4.25
C GLU A 48 -7.35 -5.78 -4.71
N GLU A 49 -7.20 -6.16 -5.98
CA GLU A 49 -5.94 -6.67 -6.54
C GLU A 49 -4.78 -5.68 -6.36
N LYS A 50 -5.02 -4.38 -6.62
CA LYS A 50 -3.98 -3.36 -6.43
C LYS A 50 -3.66 -3.16 -4.95
N ALA A 51 -4.66 -3.19 -4.07
CA ALA A 51 -4.44 -3.09 -2.63
C ALA A 51 -3.63 -4.30 -2.10
N ILE A 52 -3.92 -5.52 -2.57
CA ILE A 52 -3.17 -6.74 -2.23
C ILE A 52 -1.73 -6.63 -2.70
N LYS A 53 -1.47 -6.20 -3.94
CA LYS A 53 -0.10 -5.98 -4.44
C LYS A 53 0.71 -5.06 -3.53
N VAL A 54 0.09 -4.04 -2.95
CA VAL A 54 0.77 -3.13 -2.01
C VAL A 54 1.07 -3.80 -0.67
N LEU A 55 0.20 -4.69 -0.18
CA LEU A 55 0.52 -5.51 0.99
C LEU A 55 1.72 -6.43 0.72
N ASP A 56 1.77 -7.06 -0.46
CA ASP A 56 2.91 -7.91 -0.85
C ASP A 56 4.22 -7.10 -0.90
N MET A 57 4.18 -5.88 -1.44
CA MET A 57 5.34 -4.97 -1.46
C MET A 57 5.81 -4.60 -0.04
N ILE A 58 4.88 -4.36 0.90
CA ILE A 58 5.22 -4.10 2.30
C ILE A 58 5.88 -5.33 2.92
N HIS A 59 5.33 -6.52 2.68
CA HIS A 59 5.88 -7.78 3.16
C HIS A 59 7.31 -7.99 2.66
N GLU A 60 7.53 -7.89 1.34
CA GLU A 60 8.85 -8.06 0.73
C GLU A 60 9.87 -7.05 1.28
N TYR A 61 9.44 -5.80 1.49
CA TYR A 61 10.30 -4.77 2.05
C TYR A 61 10.73 -5.08 3.49
N ILE A 62 9.82 -5.63 4.31
CA ILE A 62 10.12 -6.08 5.68
C ILE A 62 11.10 -7.25 5.67
N GLU A 63 10.86 -8.25 4.81
CA GLU A 63 11.74 -9.43 4.70
C GLU A 63 13.14 -9.08 4.22
N THR A 64 13.24 -8.16 3.26
CA THR A 64 14.53 -7.69 2.71
C THR A 64 15.27 -6.71 3.64
N ARG A 65 14.69 -6.36 4.81
CA ARG A 65 15.23 -5.39 5.78
C ARG A 65 15.73 -4.09 5.14
N ARG A 66 15.06 -3.64 4.09
CA ARG A 66 15.38 -2.38 3.44
C ARG A 66 15.00 -1.24 4.37
N ASN A 67 15.96 -0.44 4.84
CA ASN A 67 15.74 0.78 5.64
C ASN A 67 14.68 0.63 6.78
N ASN A 68 14.32 1.76 7.40
CA ASN A 68 13.30 1.77 8.46
C ASN A 68 11.93 2.26 7.97
N VAL A 69 11.85 2.84 6.77
CA VAL A 69 10.67 3.59 6.29
C VAL A 69 10.24 3.16 4.89
N PHE A 70 9.11 2.44 4.80
CA PHE A 70 8.45 2.17 3.54
C PHE A 70 7.64 3.38 3.06
N GLN A 71 7.69 3.66 1.76
CA GLN A 71 6.92 4.74 1.15
C GLN A 71 5.72 4.12 0.41
N MET A 72 4.49 4.48 0.79
CA MET A 72 3.31 3.99 0.09
C MET A 72 3.37 4.41 -1.38
N PRO A 73 3.18 3.48 -2.33
CA PRO A 73 3.21 3.80 -3.74
C PRO A 73 2.07 4.77 -4.06
N GLN A 74 2.41 5.83 -4.78
CA GLN A 74 1.40 6.69 -5.42
C GLN A 74 0.62 5.86 -6.42
N ASN A 75 -0.63 6.25 -6.67
CA ASN A 75 -1.56 5.56 -7.57
C ASN A 75 -0.82 4.90 -8.73
N ILE A 76 -0.75 3.56 -8.71
CA ILE A 76 -0.15 2.79 -9.79
C ILE A 76 -1.17 2.84 -10.93
N ILE A 77 -1.07 3.89 -11.76
CA ILE A 77 -1.55 3.83 -13.13
C ILE A 77 -0.64 2.79 -13.77
N ILE A 78 -1.07 1.53 -13.72
CA ILE A 78 -0.60 0.56 -14.70
C ILE A 78 -1.19 1.10 -15.99
N ILE A 79 -0.38 1.79 -16.78
CA ILE A 79 -0.66 1.88 -18.21
C ILE A 79 -0.41 0.44 -18.64
N ASP A 80 -1.47 -0.31 -18.85
CA ASP A 80 -1.37 -1.54 -19.62
C ASP A 80 -0.87 -1.08 -21.00
N ASP A 81 0.43 -1.20 -21.23
CA ASP A 81 1.07 -0.98 -22.53
C ASP A 81 0.79 -2.21 -23.42
N ASP A 82 -0.48 -2.65 -23.45
CA ASP A 82 -1.03 -3.61 -24.40
C ASP A 82 -1.51 -2.81 -25.63
N GLU A 83 -0.58 -2.11 -26.27
CA GLU A 83 -0.73 -1.80 -27.70
C GLU A 83 -0.03 -2.95 -28.45
N GLU A 84 -0.77 -4.06 -28.64
CA GLU A 84 -0.49 -5.01 -29.70
C GLU A 84 -0.44 -4.24 -31.02
N ALA A 85 0.75 -3.86 -31.45
CA ALA A 85 1.00 -3.47 -32.82
C ALA A 85 1.01 -4.74 -33.68
N GLU A 86 -0.17 -5.25 -34.03
CA GLU A 86 -0.33 -6.01 -35.27
C GLU A 86 -0.20 -5.04 -36.45
N VAL A 87 0.94 -5.09 -37.14
CA VAL A 87 1.10 -4.68 -38.55
C VAL A 87 1.97 -5.66 -39.30
#